data_AF-A0A847GUM2-F1
#
_entry.id   AF-A0A847GUM2-F1
#
_cell.length_a   1.000
_cell.length_b   1.000
_cell.length_c   1.000
_cell.angle_alpha   90.00
_cell.angle_beta   90.00
_cell.angle_gamma   90.00
#
_symmetry.space_group_name_H-M   'P 1'
#
loop_
_entity.id
_entity.type
_entity.pdbx_description
1 polymer ?
#
loop_
_entity_poly.entity_id
_entity_poly.type
_entity_poly.pdbx_seq_one_letter_code
_entity_poly.pdbx_strand_id
1 'polypeptide(L)'
;MTFDGQPIAEGRILFRGTGSDPRAFSAEIKNGQYQMEALAGKMRVEITASRPVPGKFDESNPGEKVPVGEMYIPARYNSQSELTAEVTAGKNELNFDLTGGEAKAP
;
A
#
# COMPACT_ATOMS: atom_id res chain seq x y z
N MET A 1 1.20 1.92 10.05
CA MET A 1 0.85 0.85 9.10
C MET A 1 1.86 -0.27 9.17
N THR A 2 1.38 -1.49 9.39
CA THR A 2 2.22 -2.67 9.58
C THR A 2 1.79 -3.83 8.68
N PHE A 3 2.69 -4.79 8.46
CA PHE A 3 2.39 -6.12 7.94
C PHE A 3 2.94 -7.17 8.92
N ASP A 4 2.09 -8.06 9.41
CA ASP A 4 2.41 -9.06 10.45
C ASP A 4 3.11 -8.44 11.68
N GLY A 5 2.60 -7.29 12.12
CA GLY A 5 3.12 -6.54 13.27
C GLY A 5 4.41 -5.77 13.04
N GLN A 6 5.01 -5.86 11.84
CA GLN A 6 6.22 -5.10 11.47
C GLN A 6 5.87 -3.88 10.62
N PRO A 7 6.48 -2.69 10.85
CA PRO A 7 6.29 -1.53 9.99
C PRO A 7 6.69 -1.83 8.54
N ILE A 8 5.86 -1.42 7.58
CA ILE A 8 6.21 -1.47 6.16
C ILE A 8 7.31 -0.42 5.92
N ALA A 9 8.54 -0.87 5.65
CA ALA A 9 9.70 0.01 5.48
C ALA A 9 9.52 0.97 4.31
N GLU A 10 9.20 0.43 3.13
CA GLU A 10 8.94 1.18 1.90
C GLU A 10 7.76 0.57 1.14
N GLY A 11 6.92 1.43 0.57
CA GLY A 11 5.76 1.01 -0.21
C GLY A 11 4.98 2.19 -0.79
N ARG A 12 3.81 1.90 -1.34
CA ARG A 12 2.85 2.91 -1.79
C ARG A 12 1.43 2.54 -1.37
N ILE A 13 0.69 3.54 -0.92
CA ILE A 13 -0.73 3.44 -0.60
C ILE A 13 -1.53 4.30 -1.59
N LEU A 14 -2.64 3.75 -2.07
CA LEU A 14 -3.53 4.37 -3.04
C LEU A 14 -4.95 4.37 -2.47
N PHE A 15 -5.60 5.53 -2.49
CA PHE A 15 -6.99 5.72 -2.15
C PHE A 15 -7.73 5.97 -3.45
N ARG A 16 -8.71 5.12 -3.80
CA ARG A 16 -9.53 5.25 -5.00
C ARG A 16 -10.98 5.46 -4.62
N GLY A 17 -11.58 6.57 -5.04
CA GLY A 17 -12.99 6.83 -4.78
C GLY A 17 -13.90 5.75 -5.37
N THR A 18 -14.89 5.30 -4.59
CA THR A 18 -15.87 4.28 -5.00
C THR A 18 -17.27 4.83 -5.25
N GLY A 19 -17.45 6.14 -5.05
CA GLY A 19 -18.72 6.85 -5.26
C GLY A 19 -18.82 7.49 -6.65
N SER A 20 -19.54 8.61 -6.74
CA SER A 20 -19.68 9.40 -7.98
C SER A 20 -18.36 10.03 -8.45
N ASP A 21 -17.38 10.17 -7.57
CA ASP A 21 -16.06 10.68 -7.87
C ASP A 21 -15.01 9.55 -7.77
N PRO A 22 -14.51 9.03 -8.91
CA PRO A 22 -13.58 7.90 -8.95
C PRO A 22 -12.10 8.32 -8.82
N ARG A 23 -11.83 9.59 -8.47
CA ARG A 23 -10.45 10.10 -8.35
C ARG A 23 -9.63 9.26 -7.38
N ALA A 24 -8.34 9.16 -7.69
CA ALA A 24 -7.39 8.41 -6.90
C ALA A 24 -6.28 9.33 -6.37
N PHE A 25 -5.84 9.04 -5.15
CA PHE A 25 -4.81 9.78 -4.40
C PHE A 25 -3.78 8.77 -3.91
N SER A 26 -2.49 9.08 -4.01
CA SER A 26 -1.44 8.13 -3.61
C SER A 26 -0.35 8.80 -2.82
N ALA A 27 0.26 8.07 -1.89
CA ALA A 27 1.46 8.48 -1.20
C ALA A 27 2.46 7.33 -1.08
N GLU A 28 3.73 7.71 -0.92
CA GLU A 28 4.76 6.80 -0.46
C GLU A 28 4.51 6.44 1.00
N ILE A 29 4.85 5.20 1.32
CA ILE A 29 4.93 4.69 2.68
C ILE A 29 6.40 4.67 3.05
N LYS A 30 6.76 5.25 4.20
CA LYS A 30 8.09 5.18 4.79
C LYS A 30 7.98 4.84 6.26
N ASN A 31 8.64 3.76 6.69
CA ASN A 31 8.65 3.30 8.08
C ASN A 31 7.25 3.19 8.69
N GLY A 32 6.31 2.64 7.92
CA GLY A 32 4.92 2.44 8.33
C GLY A 32 4.07 3.73 8.37
N GLN A 33 4.57 4.85 7.88
CA GLN A 33 3.87 6.14 7.84
C GLN A 33 3.63 6.58 6.40
N TYR A 34 2.53 7.29 6.18
CA TYR A 34 2.21 7.95 4.92
C TYR A 34 1.45 9.25 5.21
N GLN A 35 1.49 10.18 4.26
CA GLN A 35 0.71 11.41 4.32
C GLN A 35 0.25 11.78 2.90
N MET A 36 -1.02 12.13 2.75
CA MET A 36 -1.58 12.59 1.49
C MET A 36 -2.70 13.60 1.72
N GLU A 37 -2.94 14.44 0.72
CA GLU A 37 -4.19 15.17 0.59
C GLU A 37 -5.14 14.33 -0.27
N ALA A 38 -6.36 14.13 0.22
CA ALA A 38 -7.42 13.40 -0.47
C ALA A 38 -8.75 14.10 -0.25
N LEU A 39 -9.71 13.84 -1.13
CA LEU A 39 -11.05 14.36 -0.96
C LEU A 39 -11.85 13.52 0.01
N ALA A 40 -12.83 14.15 0.65
CA ALA A 40 -13.78 13.45 1.50
C ALA A 40 -14.63 12.46 0.68
N GLY A 41 -14.90 11.29 1.27
CA GLY A 41 -15.74 10.25 0.70
C GLY A 41 -15.21 8.84 0.95
N LYS A 42 -15.97 7.86 0.44
CA LYS A 42 -15.63 6.43 0.48
C LYS A 42 -14.54 6.09 -0.52
N MET A 43 -13.52 5.41 -0.02
CA MET A 43 -12.33 5.02 -0.77
C MET A 43 -12.11 3.52 -0.66
N ARG A 44 -11.77 2.87 -1.78
CA ARG A 44 -11.06 1.60 -1.81
C ARG A 44 -9.58 1.89 -1.61
N VAL A 45 -8.92 1.16 -0.73
CA VAL A 45 -7.52 1.40 -0.38
C VAL A 45 -6.66 0.27 -0.92
N GLU A 46 -5.62 0.56 -1.69
CA GLU A 46 -4.69 -0.43 -2.21
C GLU A 46 -3.31 -0.15 -1.62
N ILE A 47 -2.67 -1.16 -1.05
CA ILE A 47 -1.36 -1.07 -0.42
C ILE A 47 -0.41 -2.01 -1.14
N THR A 48 0.74 -1.48 -1.54
CA THR A 48 1.80 -2.18 -2.25
C THR A 48 3.11 -1.99 -1.51
N ALA A 49 3.88 -3.06 -1.38
CA ALA A 49 5.24 -3.00 -0.89
C ALA A 49 6.02 -4.18 -1.47
N SER A 50 7.22 -3.87 -1.95
CA SER A 50 8.13 -4.86 -2.51
C SER A 50 9.41 -4.90 -1.69
N ARG A 51 10.04 -6.08 -1.61
CA ARG A 51 11.35 -6.25 -0.98
C ARG A 51 12.31 -6.90 -1.98
N PRO A 52 13.62 -6.57 -1.94
CA PRO A 52 14.60 -7.25 -2.77
C PRO A 52 14.59 -8.76 -2.50
N VAL A 53 14.64 -9.56 -3.56
CA VAL A 53 14.86 -11.01 -3.46
C VAL A 53 16.37 -11.25 -3.36
N PRO A 54 16.88 -11.81 -2.24
CA PRO A 54 18.31 -12.04 -2.08
C PRO A 54 18.91 -12.84 -3.24
N GLY A 55 19.99 -12.32 -3.83
CA GLY A 55 20.70 -12.97 -4.93
C GLY A 55 20.05 -12.83 -6.30
N LYS A 56 18.89 -12.17 -6.42
CA LYS A 56 18.20 -11.95 -7.70
C LYS A 56 18.37 -10.52 -8.19
N PHE A 57 18.87 -10.38 -9.41
CA PHE A 57 19.15 -9.10 -10.03
C PHE A 57 18.69 -9.09 -11.49
N ASP A 58 18.28 -7.91 -11.96
CA ASP A 58 18.08 -7.60 -13.35
C ASP A 58 19.40 -7.07 -13.92
N GLU A 59 19.88 -7.72 -14.97
CA GLU A 59 21.11 -7.43 -15.70
C GLU A 59 20.81 -7.25 -17.20
N SER A 60 19.55 -6.92 -17.56
CA SER A 60 19.17 -6.68 -18.97
C SER A 60 19.91 -5.49 -19.59
N ASN A 61 20.35 -4.55 -18.75
CA ASN A 61 21.16 -3.41 -19.13
C ASN A 61 22.65 -3.73 -18.90
N PRO A 62 23.51 -3.74 -19.96
CA PRO A 62 24.92 -4.06 -19.82
C PRO A 62 25.64 -3.16 -18.81
N GLY A 63 26.26 -3.76 -17.80
CA GLY A 63 27.00 -3.05 -16.76
C GLY A 63 26.15 -2.57 -15.57
N GLU A 64 24.83 -2.76 -15.61
CA GLU A 64 23.94 -2.45 -14.50
C GLU A 64 23.49 -3.74 -13.80
N LYS A 65 23.36 -3.67 -12.47
CA LYS A 65 22.86 -4.76 -11.65
C LYS A 65 21.82 -4.21 -10.67
N VAL A 66 20.55 -4.38 -11.01
CA VAL A 66 19.43 -3.82 -10.24
C VAL A 66 18.78 -4.94 -9.42
N PRO A 67 18.64 -4.82 -8.09
CA PRO A 67 17.94 -5.84 -7.30
C PRO A 67 16.51 -6.05 -7.79
N VAL A 68 16.11 -7.31 -7.98
CA VAL A 68 14.71 -7.63 -8.33
C VAL A 68 13.89 -7.69 -7.05
N GLY A 69 12.79 -6.94 -7.01
CA GLY A 69 11.85 -6.96 -5.90
C GLY A 69 10.77 -8.04 -6.06
N GLU A 70 10.27 -8.58 -4.95
CA GLU A 70 9.02 -9.34 -4.87
C GLU A 70 7.97 -8.55 -4.07
N MET A 71 6.71 -8.56 -4.55
CA MET A 71 5.57 -8.05 -3.80
C MET A 71 5.27 -9.00 -2.65
N TYR A 72 5.30 -8.50 -1.41
CA TYR A 72 5.01 -9.34 -0.23
C TYR A 72 3.64 -9.03 0.40
N ILE A 73 2.96 -7.97 -0.06
CA ILE A 73 1.60 -7.65 0.39
C ILE A 73 0.59 -8.53 -0.38
N PRO A 74 -0.27 -9.29 0.32
CA PRO A 74 -1.28 -10.14 -0.29
C PRO A 74 -2.23 -9.39 -1.24
N ALA A 75 -2.72 -10.08 -2.27
CA ALA A 75 -3.62 -9.49 -3.27
C ALA A 75 -4.88 -8.85 -2.66
N ARG A 76 -5.42 -9.42 -1.57
CA ARG A 76 -6.57 -8.87 -0.81
C ARG A 76 -6.36 -7.48 -0.20
N TYR A 77 -5.14 -6.98 -0.15
CA TYR A 77 -4.83 -5.60 0.24
C TYR A 77 -4.25 -4.78 -0.91
N ASN A 78 -4.04 -5.39 -2.07
CA ASN A 78 -3.41 -4.80 -3.25
C ASN A 78 -4.37 -4.88 -4.46
N SER A 79 -4.11 -5.74 -5.43
CA SER A 79 -4.87 -5.77 -6.69
C SER A 79 -6.35 -6.12 -6.52
N GLN A 80 -6.65 -7.04 -5.60
CA GLN A 80 -8.02 -7.44 -5.26
C GLN A 80 -8.61 -6.60 -4.13
N SER A 81 -7.83 -5.67 -3.55
CA SER A 81 -8.09 -5.01 -2.28
C SER A 81 -9.54 -5.00 -1.78
N GLU A 82 -9.70 -5.57 -0.58
CA GLU A 82 -10.89 -5.58 0.25
C GLU A 82 -10.90 -4.41 1.26
N LEU A 83 -9.83 -3.61 1.31
CA LEU A 83 -9.71 -2.49 2.23
C LEU A 83 -10.56 -1.31 1.77
N THR A 84 -11.29 -0.72 2.72
CA THR A 84 -12.04 0.51 2.53
C THR A 84 -11.72 1.52 3.61
N ALA A 85 -11.78 2.80 3.28
CA ALA A 85 -11.69 3.90 4.24
C ALA A 85 -12.72 4.98 3.91
N GLU A 86 -13.23 5.65 4.94
CA GLU A 86 -14.00 6.89 4.82
C GLU A 86 -13.06 8.05 5.12
N VAL A 87 -12.87 8.97 4.16
CA VAL A 87 -12.14 10.21 4.38
C VAL A 87 -13.14 11.29 4.74
N THR A 88 -12.97 11.96 5.88
CA THR A 88 -13.78 13.12 6.25
C THR A 88 -13.07 14.42 5.91
N ALA A 89 -13.79 15.54 5.92
CA ALA A 89 -13.15 16.85 5.83
C ALA A 89 -12.20 17.07 7.02
N GLY A 90 -11.04 17.69 6.76
CA GLY A 90 -10.04 17.98 7.79
C GLY A 90 -9.04 16.83 8.01
N LYS A 91 -8.46 16.78 9.22
CA LYS A 91 -7.44 15.78 9.57
C LYS A 91 -8.07 14.41 9.77
N ASN A 92 -7.50 13.41 9.11
CA ASN A 92 -7.86 12.01 9.27
C ASN A 92 -6.66 11.22 9.81
N GLU A 93 -6.91 10.26 10.68
CA GLU A 93 -5.90 9.30 11.16
C GLU A 93 -6.39 7.89 10.81
N LEU A 94 -5.96 7.41 9.65
CA LEU A 94 -6.36 6.11 9.10
C LEU A 94 -5.17 5.15 9.20
N ASN A 95 -5.30 4.14 10.06
CA ASN A 95 -4.25 3.15 10.29
C ASN A 95 -4.67 1.80 9.69
N PHE A 96 -3.71 1.10 9.10
CA PHE A 96 -3.92 -0.24 8.53
C PHE A 96 -2.91 -1.21 9.13
N ASP A 97 -3.44 -2.26 9.75
CA ASP A 97 -2.67 -3.36 10.33
C ASP A 97 -2.92 -4.62 9.48
N LEU A 98 -2.01 -4.85 8.54
CA LEU A 98 -2.13 -5.93 7.56
C LEU A 98 -1.56 -7.22 8.14
N THR A 99 -2.12 -8.36 7.75
CA THR A 99 -1.63 -9.68 8.16
C THR A 99 -1.48 -10.61 6.97
N GLY A 100 -0.63 -11.63 7.05
CA GLY A 100 -0.52 -12.69 6.05
C GLY A 100 -1.67 -13.70 6.09
N GLY A 101 -2.30 -13.90 7.27
CA GLY A 101 -3.41 -14.84 7.50
C GLY A 101 -4.78 -14.36 6.95
N GLU A 102 -5.82 -15.18 7.03
CA GLU A 102 -7.19 -14.75 6.64
C GLU A 102 -7.63 -13.49 7.40
N ALA A 103 -8.34 -12.59 6.71
CA ALA A 103 -8.69 -11.28 7.25
C ALA A 103 -9.57 -11.41 8.50
N LYS A 104 -9.11 -10.90 9.64
CA LYS A 104 -9.99 -10.44 10.70
C LYS A 104 -10.26 -8.95 10.44
N ALA A 105 -11.45 -8.66 9.92
CA ALA A 105 -11.93 -7.28 9.82
C ALA A 105 -12.04 -6.66 11.23
N PRO A 106 -11.82 -5.33 11.37
CA PRO A 106 -12.11 -4.61 12.61
C PRO A 106 -13.59 -4.65 12.99
#